data_AF-A0A3B9ZQA0-F1
#
_entry.id   AF-A0A3B9ZQA0-F1
#
_cell.length_a   1.000
_cell.length_b   1.000
_cell.length_c   1.000
_cell.angle_alpha   90.00
_cell.angle_beta   90.00
_cell.angle_gamma   90.00
#
_symmetry.space_group_name_H-M   'P 1'
#
loop_
_entity.id
_entity.type
_entity.pdbx_description
1 polymer ?
#
loop_
_entity_poly.entity_id
_entity_poly.type
_entity_poly.pdbx_seq_one_letter_code
_entity_poly.pdbx_strand_id
1 'polypeptide(L)'
;AMTQTIRDMVLFMEELPEQDCQALCQIEFEGLSIKEFAMKTGISYTAAKSRVARARYKLSDLLMNCCHYEFDKYGAVIDYHTIHCCCCNQHTQHSSSF
;
A
#
# COMPACT_ATOMS: atom_id res chain seq x y z
N ALA A 1 10.24 -15.25 -0.13
CA ALA A 1 10.28 -14.14 -1.12
C ALA A 1 8.88 -13.54 -1.29
N MET A 2 7.91 -14.20 -1.95
CA MET A 2 6.58 -13.58 -2.16
C MET A 2 5.73 -13.37 -0.90
N THR A 3 5.89 -14.21 0.13
CA THR A 3 5.10 -14.12 1.37
C THR A 3 5.50 -12.95 2.29
N GLN A 4 6.73 -12.43 2.16
CA GLN A 4 7.17 -11.28 2.95
C GLN A 4 6.56 -9.99 2.42
N THR A 5 6.55 -9.80 1.09
CA THR A 5 5.97 -8.62 0.43
C THR A 5 4.49 -8.41 0.76
N ILE A 6 3.71 -9.49 0.83
CA ILE A 6 2.28 -9.41 1.20
C ILE A 6 2.12 -8.95 2.65
N ARG A 7 2.99 -9.41 3.56
CA ARG A 7 2.93 -9.05 4.97
C ARG A 7 3.28 -7.58 5.20
N ASP A 8 4.32 -7.11 4.53
CA ASP A 8 4.76 -5.71 4.63
C ASP A 8 3.70 -4.77 4.05
N MET A 9 3.07 -5.15 2.94
CA MET A 9 1.95 -4.40 2.36
C MET A 9 0.76 -4.30 3.33
N VAL A 10 0.40 -5.39 4.02
CA VAL A 10 -0.69 -5.37 5.01
C VAL A 10 -0.35 -4.45 6.18
N LEU A 11 0.88 -4.51 6.70
CA LEU A 11 1.33 -3.62 7.78
C LEU A 11 1.25 -2.15 7.37
N PHE A 12 1.69 -1.80 6.16
CA PHE A 12 1.59 -0.42 5.68
C PHE A 12 0.15 0.03 5.42
N MET A 13 -0.74 -0.88 5.02
CA MET A 13 -2.17 -0.56 4.92
C MET A 13 -2.82 -0.26 6.27
N GLU A 14 -2.35 -0.87 7.36
CA GLU A 14 -2.79 -0.57 8.73
C GLU A 14 -2.27 0.78 9.23
N GLU A 15 -1.12 1.26 8.74
CA GLU A 15 -0.57 2.58 9.07
C GLU A 15 -1.24 3.74 8.31
N LEU A 16 -1.96 3.44 7.23
CA LEU A 16 -2.74 4.45 6.49
C LEU A 16 -3.92 4.94 7.33
N PRO A 17 -4.33 6.21 7.18
CA PRO A 17 -5.60 6.66 7.74
C PRO A 17 -6.75 5.78 7.26
N GLU A 18 -7.67 5.46 8.14
CA GLU A 18 -8.79 4.52 7.89
C GLU A 18 -9.53 4.81 6.58
N GLN A 19 -9.76 6.09 6.28
CA GLN A 19 -10.45 6.51 5.05
C GLN A 19 -9.64 6.22 3.78
N ASP A 20 -8.31 6.34 3.85
CA ASP A 20 -7.41 6.09 2.73
C ASP A 20 -7.27 4.57 2.51
N CYS A 21 -7.14 3.79 3.59
CA CYS A 21 -7.14 2.33 3.55
C CYS A 21 -8.46 1.78 2.99
N GLN A 22 -9.60 2.25 3.49
CA GLN A 22 -10.93 1.87 3.00
C GLN A 22 -11.09 2.15 1.50
N ALA A 23 -10.59 3.29 1.02
CA ALA A 23 -10.65 3.64 -0.40
C ALA A 23 -9.87 2.65 -1.27
N LEU A 24 -8.66 2.25 -0.85
CA LEU A 24 -7.85 1.26 -1.56
C LEU A 24 -8.48 -0.14 -1.50
N CYS A 25 -8.93 -0.59 -0.33
CA CYS A 25 -9.61 -1.87 -0.17
C CYS A 25 -10.81 -2.00 -1.11
N GLN A 26 -11.70 -1.01 -1.11
CA GLN A 26 -12.93 -1.09 -1.90
C GLN A 26 -12.67 -0.95 -3.40
N ILE A 27 -11.73 -0.11 -3.82
CA ILE A 27 -11.53 0.16 -5.25
C ILE A 27 -10.59 -0.86 -5.90
N GLU A 28 -9.50 -1.22 -5.24
CA GLU A 28 -8.46 -2.08 -5.84
C GLU A 28 -8.67 -3.56 -5.54
N PHE A 29 -9.17 -3.91 -4.35
CA PHE A 29 -9.37 -5.32 -3.96
C PHE A 29 -10.80 -5.80 -4.18
N GLU A 30 -11.80 -4.99 -3.82
CA GLU A 30 -13.21 -5.33 -4.08
C GLU A 30 -13.66 -4.93 -5.49
N GLY A 31 -12.84 -4.18 -6.23
CA GLY A 31 -13.10 -3.80 -7.62
C GLY A 31 -14.18 -2.75 -7.82
N LEU A 32 -14.54 -1.98 -6.78
CA LEU A 32 -15.49 -0.88 -6.93
C LEU A 32 -14.95 0.22 -7.84
N SER A 33 -15.82 0.81 -8.64
CA SER A 33 -15.49 2.06 -9.32
C SER A 33 -15.42 3.22 -8.32
N ILE A 34 -14.62 4.26 -8.63
CA ILE A 34 -14.54 5.50 -7.84
C ILE A 34 -15.95 6.13 -7.66
N LYS A 35 -16.82 5.98 -8.65
CA LYS A 35 -18.20 6.48 -8.61
C LYS A 35 -19.05 5.73 -7.58
N GLU A 36 -18.97 4.41 -7.55
CA GLU A 36 -19.68 3.58 -6.56
C GLU A 36 -19.15 3.82 -5.14
N PHE A 37 -17.83 3.94 -4.99
CA PHE A 37 -17.22 4.32 -3.72
C PHE A 37 -17.74 5.68 -3.23
N ALA A 38 -17.79 6.68 -4.11
CA ALA A 38 -18.31 8.00 -3.78
C ALA A 38 -19.78 7.95 -3.32
N MET A 39 -20.62 7.18 -4.03
CA MET A 39 -22.02 6.98 -3.65
C MET A 39 -22.17 6.25 -2.31
N LYS A 40 -21.40 5.18 -2.07
CA LYS A 40 -21.42 4.42 -0.81
C LYS A 40 -20.97 5.25 0.40
N THR A 41 -19.97 6.10 0.22
CA THR A 41 -19.37 6.90 1.30
C THR A 41 -19.99 8.28 1.45
N GLY A 42 -20.94 8.67 0.59
CA GLY A 42 -21.63 9.95 0.65
C GLY A 42 -20.76 11.17 0.32
N ILE A 43 -19.64 10.96 -0.39
CA ILE A 43 -18.72 12.04 -0.79
C ILE A 43 -18.87 12.36 -2.29
N SER A 44 -18.36 13.51 -2.72
CA SER A 44 -18.32 13.84 -4.15
C SER A 44 -17.34 12.95 -4.91
N TYR A 45 -17.58 12.74 -6.21
CA TYR A 45 -16.67 12.00 -7.08
C TYR A 45 -15.25 12.58 -7.10
N THR A 46 -15.11 13.91 -7.07
CA THR A 46 -13.83 14.61 -6.99
C THR A 46 -13.12 14.37 -5.66
N ALA A 47 -13.86 14.37 -4.54
CA ALA A 47 -13.30 14.03 -3.22
C ALA A 47 -12.85 12.57 -3.17
N ALA A 48 -13.64 11.64 -3.70
CA ALA A 48 -13.27 10.23 -3.84
C ALA A 48 -11.98 10.05 -4.65
N LYS A 49 -11.90 10.67 -5.84
CA LYS A 49 -10.70 10.62 -6.69
C LYS A 49 -9.46 11.16 -5.97
N SER A 50 -9.59 12.29 -5.28
CA SER A 50 -8.48 12.87 -4.50
C SER A 50 -8.06 11.98 -3.33
N ARG A 51 -9.03 11.33 -2.65
CA ARG A 51 -8.75 10.38 -1.58
C ARG A 51 -7.94 9.18 -2.08
N VAL A 52 -8.37 8.56 -3.19
CA VAL A 52 -7.63 7.44 -3.80
C VAL A 52 -6.23 7.84 -4.21
N ALA A 53 -6.07 9.01 -4.84
CA ALA A 53 -4.76 9.50 -5.24
C ALA A 53 -3.83 9.71 -4.02
N ARG A 54 -4.34 10.29 -2.93
CA ARG A 54 -3.59 10.46 -1.69
C ARG A 54 -3.25 9.14 -1.03
N ALA A 55 -4.18 8.19 -1.00
CA ALA A 55 -3.97 6.86 -0.44
C ALA A 55 -2.83 6.13 -1.18
N ARG A 56 -2.84 6.17 -2.52
CA ARG A 56 -1.75 5.62 -3.35
C ARG A 56 -0.41 6.29 -3.08
N TYR A 57 -0.39 7.61 -2.99
CA TYR A 57 0.84 8.35 -2.69
C TYR A 57 1.42 7.96 -1.34
N LYS A 58 0.60 7.90 -0.28
CA LYS A 58 1.06 7.50 1.05
C LYS A 58 1.52 6.05 1.10
N LEU A 59 0.79 5.14 0.46
CA LEU A 59 1.21 3.73 0.40
C LEU A 59 2.53 3.59 -0.34
N SER A 60 2.70 4.30 -1.46
CA SER A 60 3.96 4.35 -2.20
C SER A 60 5.10 4.91 -1.35
N ASP A 61 4.88 5.99 -0.62
CA ASP A 61 5.88 6.61 0.27
C ASP A 61 6.31 5.65 1.42
N LEU A 62 5.35 4.97 2.05
CA LEU A 62 5.62 3.96 3.08
C LEU A 62 6.42 2.78 2.51
N LEU A 63 6.04 2.30 1.33
CA LEU A 63 6.75 1.24 0.63
C LEU A 63 8.18 1.67 0.30
N MET A 64 8.39 2.89 -0.22
CA MET A 64 9.73 3.45 -0.52
C MET A 64 10.63 3.60 0.71
N ASN A 65 10.06 3.92 1.86
CA ASN A 65 10.83 4.07 3.10
C ASN A 65 11.42 2.74 3.59
N CYS A 66 10.78 1.61 3.26
CA CYS A 66 11.26 0.28 3.64
C CYS A 66 12.07 -0.40 2.53
N CYS A 67 11.62 -0.31 1.29
CA CYS A 67 12.22 -0.95 0.12
C CYS A 67 12.10 -0.05 -1.11
N HIS A 68 13.08 -0.06 -2.01
CA HIS A 68 12.98 0.71 -3.25
C HIS A 68 12.08 -0.04 -4.22
N TYR A 69 10.83 0.39 -4.36
CA TYR A 69 9.97 -0.13 -5.41
C TYR A 69 10.16 0.69 -6.68
N GLU A 70 10.07 0.04 -7.83
CA GLU A 70 9.98 0.71 -9.11
C GLU A 70 8.53 0.59 -9.61
N PHE A 71 7.96 1.74 -9.95
CA PHE A 71 6.60 1.81 -10.49
C PHE A 71 6.64 2.19 -11.96
N ASP A 72 5.73 1.63 -12.75
CA ASP A 72 5.51 2.10 -14.12
C ASP A 72 4.73 3.43 -14.15
N LYS A 73 4.53 3.94 -15.37
CA LYS A 73 3.78 5.17 -15.68
C LYS A 73 2.30 5.13 -15.25
N TYR A 74 1.78 3.95 -14.97
CA TYR A 74 0.40 3.70 -14.53
C TYR A 74 0.33 3.37 -13.02
N GLY A 75 1.47 3.31 -12.31
CA GLY A 75 1.56 3.04 -10.89
C GLY A 75 1.61 1.55 -10.52
N ALA A 76 1.82 0.66 -11.49
CA ALA A 76 2.01 -0.77 -11.22
C ALA A 76 3.46 -1.03 -10.78
N VAL A 77 3.66 -1.88 -9.77
CA VAL A 77 5.00 -2.31 -9.34
C VAL A 77 5.63 -3.15 -10.46
N ILE A 78 6.72 -2.66 -11.04
CA ILE A 78 7.47 -3.36 -12.10
C ILE A 78 8.73 -4.04 -11.57
N ASP A 79 9.33 -3.49 -10.53
CA ASP A 79 10.46 -4.09 -9.83
C ASP A 79 10.43 -3.69 -8.36
N TYR A 80 11.13 -4.43 -7.52
CA TYR A 80 11.40 -4.02 -6.16
C TYR A 80 12.78 -4.49 -5.74
N HIS A 81 13.54 -3.56 -5.18
CA HIS A 81 14.84 -3.81 -4.62
C HIS A 81 14.75 -3.57 -3.12
N THR A 82 15.03 -4.59 -2.33
CA THR A 82 15.24 -4.40 -0.90
C THR A 82 16.42 -3.44 -0.76
N ILE A 83 16.18 -2.23 -0.25
CA ILE A 83 17.29 -1.39 0.19
C ILE A 83 17.87 -2.17 1.36
N HIS A 84 19.06 -2.73 1.19
CA HIS A 84 19.86 -3.19 2.33
C HIS A 84 20.24 -1.95 3.14
N CYS A 85 19.27 -1.40 3.86
CA CYS A 85 19.49 -0.40 4.87
C CYS A 85 20.19 -1.11 6.02
N CYS A 86 21.30 -0.56 6.46
CA CYS A 86 22.08 -1.05 7.61
C CYS A 86 21.21 -1.20 8.90
N CYS A 87 19.99 -0.63 8.90
CA CYS A 87 19.02 -0.69 10.01
C CYS A 87 17.92 -1.78 9.89
N CYS A 88 17.70 -2.43 8.75
CA CYS A 88 16.55 -3.34 8.55
C CYS A 88 16.86 -4.83 8.72
N ASN A 89 18.02 -5.19 9.28
CA ASN A 89 18.43 -6.60 9.45
C ASN A 89 17.83 -7.30 10.70
N GLN A 90 16.77 -6.77 11.32
CA GLN A 90 16.25 -7.32 12.59
C GLN A 90 14.89 -8.02 12.52
N HIS A 91 14.33 -8.30 11.34
CA HIS A 91 13.07 -9.06 11.25
C HIS A 91 13.14 -10.40 10.51
N THR A 92 14.34 -10.96 10.33
CA THR A 92 14.52 -12.33 9.80
C THR A 92 15.21 -13.30 10.76
N GLN A 93 15.33 -12.97 12.05
CA GLN A 93 15.84 -13.93 13.03
C GLN A 93 15.01 -13.93 14.31
N HIS A 94 13.93 -14.72 14.33
CA HIS A 94 13.66 -15.62 15.46
C HIS A 94 12.50 -16.57 15.15
N SER A 95 12.82 -17.79 14.71
CA SER A 95 12.22 -19.05 15.20
C SER A 95 12.72 -20.27 14.42
N SER A 96 13.96 -20.65 14.67
CA SER A 96 14.38 -22.06 14.80
C SER A 96 15.51 -22.05 15.83
N SER A 97 15.18 -22.23 17.11
CA SER A 97 15.35 -23.51 17.81
C SER A 97 16.67 -24.18 17.44
N PHE A 98 17.71 -23.92 18.23
CA PHE A 98 18.55 -24.92 18.90
C PHE A 98 19.33 -24.26 20.03
#